data_AF-A0A4U8YNN7-F1
#
_entry.id   AF-A0A4U8YNN7-F1
#
_cell.length_a   1.000
_cell.length_b   1.000
_cell.length_c   1.000
_cell.angle_alpha   90.00
_cell.angle_beta   90.00
_cell.angle_gamma   90.00
#
_symmetry.space_group_name_H-M   'P 1'
#
loop_
_entity.id
_entity.type
_entity.pdbx_description
1 polymer ?
#
loop_
_entity_poly.entity_id
_entity_poly.type
_entity_poly.pdbx_seq_one_letter_code
_entity_poly.pdbx_strand_id
1 'polypeptide(L)'
;MDRDFHFFGTFTAAAQAGFSGAEALTIATAAQFVDDCTESVTHKPAPLHRCPRQVWVLSRGGYVFTPIITAVEDISAWAGAFESDETRQIWMPFHYLPGNTPSNLDPVTVRRGRAGESLDCLCRPGSEAARELVNFAVARYGELAAVDRRLALMLVGICMHVFADTYAHQDFAGCASSELNAPSQGIWRNTGSFTNKGRWKGRRWIPRGKSYREIAWPWRVEQVPDSPLTAYSDAPTDATRLGHCHMGHLPDISSIAYEFYPCWADGLADTNRNNPEIFLACFMEMVRALRAVRSGDRFAFLASEGEADEAYDRDASFFNGVKKVISPSDHDPCDRDLYGTGMNMAADIWFRASEERWKRLVADTVAPGIRVDMAVYDATRDAWADQVKSAGGREMAVREFTELPFVKWNCAAKAVFAHLFQRLQTPGNRMKVLPFDKLSACMPSQFHLLDEIAEFWVPKGKRGGGYYYSDQVARLKVRNRALQRATTPFEIETLFFC
;
A
#
# COMPACT_ATOMS: atom_id res chain seq x y z
N MET A 1 9.39 -3.19 -6.88
CA MET A 1 8.74 -2.38 -5.83
C MET A 1 9.68 -2.24 -4.65
N ASP A 2 9.56 -1.15 -3.91
CA ASP A 2 10.44 -0.88 -2.77
C ASP A 2 10.14 -1.87 -1.63
N ARG A 3 11.19 -2.47 -1.07
CA ARG A 3 11.10 -3.40 0.07
C ARG A 3 11.55 -2.74 1.37
N ASP A 4 12.09 -1.52 1.29
CA ASP A 4 12.77 -0.91 2.40
C ASP A 4 11.79 -0.59 3.55
N PHE A 5 10.67 0.06 3.27
CA PHE A 5 9.80 0.57 4.32
C PHE A 5 8.60 -0.35 4.53
N HIS A 6 7.99 -0.84 3.45
CA HIS A 6 6.82 -1.73 3.53
C HIS A 6 7.14 -3.08 4.16
N PHE A 7 8.30 -3.66 3.87
CA PHE A 7 8.74 -4.89 4.52
C PHE A 7 9.58 -4.61 5.77
N PHE A 8 10.78 -4.03 5.64
CA PHE A 8 11.69 -3.91 6.78
C PHE A 8 11.23 -2.86 7.80
N GLY A 9 10.70 -1.72 7.35
CA GLY A 9 10.09 -0.73 8.23
C GLY A 9 8.96 -1.34 9.05
N THR A 10 8.02 -2.03 8.41
CA THR A 10 6.93 -2.75 9.08
C THR A 10 7.43 -3.83 10.04
N PHE A 11 8.39 -4.66 9.63
CA PHE A 11 8.97 -5.69 10.49
C PHE A 11 9.56 -5.08 11.77
N THR A 12 10.37 -4.03 11.59
CA THR A 12 11.11 -3.39 12.67
C THR A 12 10.15 -2.64 13.60
N ALA A 13 9.11 -2.00 13.06
CA ALA A 13 8.05 -1.37 13.84
C ALA A 13 7.24 -2.41 14.65
N ALA A 14 6.90 -3.57 14.06
CA ALA A 14 6.18 -4.64 14.74
C ALA A 14 7.02 -5.25 15.89
N ALA A 15 8.30 -5.48 15.64
CA ALA A 15 9.23 -5.93 16.68
C ALA A 15 9.32 -4.92 17.84
N GLN A 16 9.44 -3.62 17.54
CA GLN A 16 9.47 -2.56 18.56
C GLN A 16 8.15 -2.40 19.32
N ALA A 17 7.03 -2.70 18.66
CA ALA A 17 5.72 -2.76 19.29
C ALA A 17 5.53 -4.01 20.18
N GLY A 18 6.49 -4.94 20.17
CA GLY A 18 6.56 -6.13 21.03
C GLY A 18 5.86 -7.35 20.46
N PHE A 19 5.63 -7.42 19.14
CA PHE A 19 5.34 -8.68 18.46
C PHE A 19 6.60 -9.55 18.44
N SER A 20 6.44 -10.87 18.55
CA SER A 20 7.58 -11.79 18.38
C SER A 20 8.14 -11.71 16.96
N GLY A 21 9.39 -12.11 16.74
CA GLY A 21 9.99 -12.04 15.40
C GLY A 21 9.23 -12.82 14.32
N ALA A 22 8.59 -13.94 14.68
CA ALA A 22 7.75 -14.71 13.75
C ALA A 22 6.44 -13.96 13.39
N GLU A 23 5.86 -13.25 14.35
CA GLU A 23 4.67 -12.43 14.12
C GLU A 23 5.02 -11.18 13.33
N ALA A 24 6.10 -10.49 13.68
CA ALA A 24 6.64 -9.36 12.93
C ALA A 24 6.95 -9.74 11.48
N LEU A 25 7.54 -10.94 11.25
CA LEU A 25 7.76 -11.46 9.91
C LEU A 25 6.44 -11.69 9.16
N THR A 26 5.43 -12.27 9.82
CA THR A 26 4.11 -12.48 9.20
C THR A 26 3.44 -11.15 8.81
N ILE A 27 3.50 -10.15 9.69
CA ILE A 27 2.97 -8.80 9.44
C ILE A 27 3.72 -8.16 8.26
N ALA A 28 5.05 -8.19 8.26
CA ALA A 28 5.88 -7.59 7.21
C ALA A 28 5.71 -8.29 5.86
N THR A 29 5.65 -9.63 5.83
CA THR A 29 5.36 -10.39 4.61
C THR A 29 3.99 -10.01 4.05
N ALA A 30 2.98 -9.88 4.91
CA ALA A 30 1.65 -9.50 4.47
C ALA A 30 1.58 -8.05 3.96
N ALA A 31 2.34 -7.12 4.54
CA ALA A 31 2.47 -5.76 4.05
C ALA A 31 3.10 -5.73 2.66
N GLN A 32 4.30 -6.30 2.49
CA GLN A 32 5.00 -6.33 1.21
C GLN A 32 4.22 -7.07 0.11
N PHE A 33 3.40 -8.05 0.48
CA PHE A 33 2.61 -8.78 -0.51
C PHE A 33 1.46 -7.94 -1.09
N VAL A 34 1.08 -6.80 -0.48
CA VAL A 34 0.15 -5.83 -1.10
C VAL A 34 0.75 -5.32 -2.41
N ASP A 35 2.02 -4.96 -2.36
CA ASP A 35 2.83 -4.54 -3.49
C ASP A 35 3.09 -5.68 -4.49
N ASP A 36 3.32 -6.89 -4.01
CA ASP A 36 3.65 -8.02 -4.90
C ASP A 36 2.41 -8.75 -5.48
N CYS A 37 1.19 -8.49 -4.99
CA CYS A 37 -0.02 -9.16 -5.47
C CYS A 37 -0.58 -8.50 -6.73
N THR A 38 0.11 -8.76 -7.84
CA THR A 38 -0.21 -8.28 -9.19
C THR A 38 -1.00 -9.31 -10.01
N GLU A 39 -1.34 -8.95 -11.24
CA GLU A 39 -1.91 -9.85 -12.23
C GLU A 39 -1.01 -11.07 -12.52
N SER A 40 0.32 -10.94 -12.46
CA SER A 40 1.24 -12.06 -12.77
C SER A 40 1.29 -13.14 -11.68
N VAL A 41 0.83 -12.79 -10.47
CA VAL A 41 0.58 -13.72 -9.37
C VAL A 41 -0.76 -14.42 -9.55
N THR A 42 -1.79 -13.68 -9.95
CA THR A 42 -3.20 -14.12 -9.91
C THR A 42 -3.73 -14.67 -11.24
N HIS A 43 -3.06 -14.41 -12.36
CA HIS A 43 -3.46 -14.82 -13.71
C HIS A 43 -2.40 -15.73 -14.37
N LYS A 44 -2.81 -16.55 -15.35
CA LYS A 44 -1.86 -17.35 -16.15
C LYS A 44 -1.17 -16.44 -17.18
N PRO A 45 0.08 -16.74 -17.60
CA PRO A 45 0.76 -15.99 -18.64
C PRO A 45 0.07 -16.22 -19.99
N ALA A 46 -0.87 -15.34 -20.31
CA ALA A 46 -1.47 -15.15 -21.62
C ALA A 46 -1.84 -13.67 -21.74
N PRO A 47 -1.97 -13.11 -22.95
CA PRO A 47 -2.46 -11.74 -23.11
C PRO A 47 -3.77 -11.55 -22.32
N LEU A 48 -3.81 -10.53 -21.44
CA LEU A 48 -4.88 -10.25 -20.47
C LEU A 48 -6.29 -10.30 -21.07
N HIS A 49 -6.43 -9.95 -22.35
CA HIS A 49 -7.69 -9.97 -23.10
C HIS A 49 -8.23 -11.37 -23.48
N ARG A 50 -7.53 -12.48 -23.13
CA ARG A 50 -7.96 -13.86 -23.46
C ARG A 50 -7.77 -14.88 -22.34
N CYS A 51 -7.39 -14.46 -21.14
CA CYS A 51 -7.10 -15.39 -20.06
C CYS A 51 -8.35 -15.63 -19.20
N PRO A 52 -8.91 -16.85 -19.15
CA PRO A 52 -10.06 -17.12 -18.27
C PRO A 52 -9.65 -16.90 -16.80
N ARG A 53 -10.50 -16.18 -16.04
CA ARG A 53 -10.35 -15.88 -14.60
C ARG A 53 -9.84 -17.10 -13.82
N GLN A 54 -8.83 -16.92 -12.97
CA GLN A 54 -8.45 -17.98 -12.02
C GLN A 54 -9.50 -18.04 -10.92
N VAL A 55 -10.32 -19.09 -11.01
CA VAL A 55 -11.41 -19.37 -10.09
C VAL A 55 -11.09 -20.68 -9.38
N TRP A 56 -11.18 -20.65 -8.06
CA TRP A 56 -11.07 -21.85 -7.23
C TRP A 56 -12.47 -22.35 -6.90
N VAL A 57 -12.72 -23.64 -7.08
CA VAL A 57 -14.06 -24.22 -6.86
C VAL A 57 -14.07 -25.04 -5.57
N LEU A 58 -14.93 -24.68 -4.63
CA LEU A 58 -15.09 -25.44 -3.40
C LEU A 58 -15.99 -26.67 -3.61
N SER A 59 -15.47 -27.82 -3.24
CA SER A 59 -16.18 -29.10 -3.30
C SER A 59 -17.45 -29.08 -2.45
N ARG A 60 -18.49 -29.80 -2.89
CA ARG A 60 -19.80 -29.96 -2.23
C ARG A 60 -20.66 -28.69 -2.03
N GLY A 61 -20.14 -27.50 -2.29
CA GLY A 61 -20.89 -26.23 -2.25
C GLY A 61 -21.04 -25.55 -3.61
N GLY A 62 -20.17 -25.86 -4.57
CA GLY A 62 -20.20 -25.24 -5.90
C GLY A 62 -19.85 -23.76 -5.88
N TYR A 63 -19.11 -23.30 -4.87
CA TYR A 63 -18.70 -21.91 -4.68
C TYR A 63 -17.40 -21.60 -5.40
N VAL A 64 -17.24 -20.33 -5.77
CA VAL A 64 -16.13 -19.80 -6.55
C VAL A 64 -15.34 -18.82 -5.68
N PHE A 65 -14.03 -18.96 -5.64
CA PHE A 65 -13.14 -17.94 -5.08
C PHE A 65 -12.31 -17.31 -6.19
N THR A 66 -12.45 -15.99 -6.30
CA THR A 66 -11.69 -15.14 -7.21
C THR A 66 -10.75 -14.29 -6.37
N PRO A 67 -9.41 -14.42 -6.51
CA PRO A 67 -8.47 -13.60 -5.75
C PRO A 67 -8.60 -12.11 -6.06
N ILE A 68 -8.48 -11.25 -5.04
CA ILE A 68 -8.24 -9.81 -5.25
C ILE A 68 -6.80 -9.52 -5.67
N ILE A 69 -6.64 -8.57 -6.59
CA ILE A 69 -5.36 -7.93 -6.91
C ILE A 69 -5.22 -6.62 -6.15
N THR A 70 -4.02 -6.34 -5.65
CA THR A 70 -3.76 -5.13 -4.84
C THR A 70 -2.70 -4.23 -5.44
N ALA A 71 -1.96 -4.69 -6.45
CA ALA A 71 -1.02 -3.90 -7.22
C ALA A 71 -1.05 -4.27 -8.72
N VAL A 72 -0.29 -3.54 -9.54
CA VAL A 72 -0.15 -3.80 -10.98
C VAL A 72 1.32 -3.99 -11.34
N GLU A 73 1.64 -4.96 -12.20
CA GLU A 73 3.03 -5.28 -12.58
C GLU A 73 3.64 -4.19 -13.49
N ASP A 74 2.87 -3.72 -14.47
CA ASP A 74 3.29 -2.66 -15.38
C ASP A 74 2.09 -1.75 -15.74
N ILE A 75 2.18 -0.48 -15.34
CA ILE A 75 1.16 0.53 -15.63
C ILE A 75 0.90 0.69 -17.13
N SER A 76 1.90 0.41 -17.98
CA SER A 76 1.80 0.51 -19.45
C SER A 76 1.16 -0.73 -20.09
N ALA A 77 1.26 -1.90 -19.45
CA ALA A 77 0.56 -3.11 -19.86
C ALA A 77 -0.92 -3.11 -19.42
N TRP A 78 -1.20 -2.40 -18.32
CA TRP A 78 -2.51 -2.35 -17.66
C TRP A 78 -3.37 -1.18 -18.15
N ALA A 79 -2.78 -0.01 -18.42
CA ALA A 79 -3.50 1.14 -18.95
C ALA A 79 -3.32 1.25 -20.47
N GLY A 80 -4.27 0.69 -21.22
CA GLY A 80 -4.64 1.37 -22.45
C GLY A 80 -5.02 2.81 -22.08
N ALA A 81 -4.59 3.80 -22.88
CA ALA A 81 -4.79 5.25 -22.69
C ALA A 81 -6.21 5.71 -22.26
N PHE A 82 -7.21 4.83 -22.33
CA PHE A 82 -8.63 5.12 -22.10
C PHE A 82 -9.25 4.45 -20.85
N GLU A 83 -8.54 3.55 -20.15
CA GLU A 83 -9.09 2.74 -19.03
C GLU A 83 -8.54 3.15 -17.64
N SER A 84 -7.97 4.35 -17.54
CA SER A 84 -7.32 4.88 -16.32
C SER A 84 -8.20 4.98 -15.05
N ASP A 85 -9.53 4.86 -15.21
CA ASP A 85 -10.49 4.82 -14.11
C ASP A 85 -10.50 3.45 -13.38
N GLU A 86 -10.02 2.38 -13.99
CA GLU A 86 -9.98 1.01 -13.42
C GLU A 86 -8.95 0.89 -12.29
N THR A 87 -7.84 1.63 -12.39
CA THR A 87 -6.78 1.67 -11.38
C THR A 87 -7.26 2.22 -10.04
N ARG A 88 -8.31 3.06 -10.04
CA ARG A 88 -8.87 3.65 -8.81
C ARG A 88 -9.32 2.60 -7.80
N GLN A 89 -9.80 1.44 -8.28
CA GLN A 89 -10.28 0.39 -7.40
C GLN A 89 -9.14 -0.33 -6.66
N ILE A 90 -7.93 -0.31 -7.22
CA ILE A 90 -6.73 -0.93 -6.62
C ILE A 90 -5.93 0.13 -5.85
N TRP A 91 -5.59 1.22 -6.54
CA TRP A 91 -4.65 2.22 -6.05
C TRP A 91 -5.22 3.02 -4.88
N MET A 92 -6.47 3.46 -4.93
CA MET A 92 -7.04 4.27 -3.84
C MET A 92 -7.17 3.53 -2.50
N PRO A 93 -7.66 2.29 -2.43
CA PRO A 93 -7.76 1.60 -1.14
C PRO A 93 -6.42 1.06 -0.63
N PHE A 94 -5.48 0.66 -1.50
CA PHE A 94 -4.25 0.00 -1.05
C PHE A 94 -3.02 0.91 -1.01
N HIS A 95 -2.96 1.96 -1.83
CA HIS A 95 -1.77 2.80 -1.97
C HIS A 95 -2.04 4.30 -1.75
N TYR A 96 -3.22 4.81 -2.11
CA TYR A 96 -3.51 6.26 -2.08
C TYR A 96 -4.76 6.52 -1.27
N LEU A 97 -4.75 6.10 0.01
CA LEU A 97 -5.89 6.22 0.90
C LEU A 97 -6.35 7.68 1.00
N PRO A 98 -7.55 8.02 0.48
CA PRO A 98 -8.03 9.39 0.48
C PRO A 98 -8.24 9.91 1.91
N GLY A 99 -7.60 11.03 2.23
CA GLY A 99 -7.53 11.54 3.60
C GLY A 99 -7.68 13.05 3.74
N ASN A 100 -7.93 13.79 2.65
CA ASN A 100 -7.99 15.25 2.67
C ASN A 100 -9.37 15.82 3.05
N THR A 101 -10.13 15.09 3.86
CA THR A 101 -11.43 15.50 4.37
C THR A 101 -11.27 16.21 5.72
N PRO A 102 -11.87 17.40 5.92
CA PRO A 102 -11.76 18.12 7.19
C PRO A 102 -12.43 17.35 8.34
N SER A 103 -11.68 17.12 9.42
CA SER A 103 -12.18 16.57 10.69
C SER A 103 -11.58 17.33 11.86
N ASN A 104 -12.34 17.51 12.94
CA ASN A 104 -11.87 18.21 14.16
C ASN A 104 -10.87 17.38 14.98
N LEU A 105 -10.70 16.11 14.65
CA LEU A 105 -9.82 15.17 15.33
C LEU A 105 -8.44 15.08 14.68
N ASP A 106 -8.27 15.64 13.49
CA ASP A 106 -7.09 15.40 12.65
C ASP A 106 -6.04 16.51 12.82
N PRO A 107 -4.75 16.17 13.03
CA PRO A 107 -3.66 17.15 12.97
C PRO A 107 -3.35 17.61 11.52
N VAL A 108 -4.07 17.09 10.52
CA VAL A 108 -3.80 17.33 9.10
C VAL A 108 -4.14 18.75 8.68
N THR A 109 -3.23 19.38 7.92
CA THR A 109 -3.57 20.58 7.16
C THR A 109 -4.33 20.17 5.89
N VAL A 110 -5.59 20.61 5.76
CA VAL A 110 -6.43 20.33 4.59
C VAL A 110 -5.95 21.12 3.37
N ARG A 111 -5.72 20.43 2.25
CA ARG A 111 -5.37 21.05 0.96
C ARG A 111 -6.62 21.53 0.24
N ARG A 112 -6.53 22.70 -0.38
CA ARG A 112 -7.59 23.28 -1.21
C ARG A 112 -7.03 23.68 -2.57
N GLY A 113 -7.90 23.62 -3.59
CA GLY A 113 -7.59 24.13 -4.91
C GLY A 113 -7.53 25.65 -4.94
N ARG A 114 -7.04 26.20 -6.06
CA ARG A 114 -6.90 27.65 -6.31
C ARG A 114 -8.19 28.46 -6.13
N ALA A 115 -9.36 27.86 -6.38
CA ALA A 115 -10.66 28.50 -6.21
C ALA A 115 -11.44 27.93 -5.03
N GLY A 116 -10.74 27.34 -4.05
CA GLY A 116 -11.30 26.87 -2.79
C GLY A 116 -11.96 25.49 -2.86
N GLU A 117 -11.83 24.78 -3.98
CA GLU A 117 -12.33 23.41 -4.15
C GLU A 117 -11.69 22.44 -3.15
N SER A 118 -12.47 21.45 -2.73
CA SER A 118 -11.98 20.37 -1.87
C SER A 118 -11.27 19.33 -2.73
N LEU A 119 -10.07 18.93 -2.30
CA LEU A 119 -9.23 17.94 -3.00
C LEU A 119 -9.30 16.61 -2.25
N ASP A 120 -10.51 16.10 -2.00
CA ASP A 120 -10.77 15.04 -1.01
C ASP A 120 -10.08 13.70 -1.31
N CYS A 121 -9.73 13.48 -2.59
CA CYS A 121 -9.01 12.30 -3.06
C CYS A 121 -7.51 12.30 -2.75
N LEU A 122 -6.96 13.42 -2.28
CA LEU A 122 -5.56 13.47 -1.92
C LEU A 122 -5.31 12.60 -0.69
N CYS A 123 -4.27 11.79 -0.80
CA CYS A 123 -3.71 11.00 0.28
C CYS A 123 -3.08 11.94 1.30
N ARG A 124 -3.41 11.75 2.58
CA ARG A 124 -2.91 12.62 3.66
C ARG A 124 -2.55 11.81 4.91
N PRO A 125 -1.34 12.00 5.47
CA PRO A 125 -0.99 11.43 6.76
C PRO A 125 -1.77 12.16 7.86
N GLY A 126 -1.98 11.50 8.99
CA GLY A 126 -2.74 12.09 10.11
C GLY A 126 -4.24 12.24 9.86
N SER A 127 -4.77 11.70 8.76
CA SER A 127 -6.18 11.81 8.39
C SER A 127 -7.07 10.86 9.19
N GLU A 128 -8.35 11.20 9.30
CA GLU A 128 -9.38 10.34 9.89
C GLU A 128 -9.46 8.97 9.20
N ALA A 129 -9.17 8.92 7.89
CA ALA A 129 -9.08 7.67 7.12
C ALA A 129 -7.98 6.76 7.64
N ALA A 130 -6.78 7.29 7.80
CA ALA A 130 -5.67 6.57 8.37
C ALA A 130 -5.96 6.15 9.83
N ARG A 131 -6.61 7.01 10.63
CA ARG A 131 -7.00 6.69 12.01
C ARG A 131 -8.01 5.54 12.06
N GLU A 132 -9.03 5.57 11.22
CA GLU A 132 -10.07 4.53 11.15
C GLU A 132 -9.50 3.20 10.67
N LEU A 133 -8.62 3.21 9.67
CA LEU A 133 -7.94 2.01 9.20
C LEU A 133 -7.17 1.32 10.33
N VAL A 134 -6.42 2.07 11.15
CA VAL A 134 -5.72 1.50 12.31
C VAL A 134 -6.72 0.98 13.34
N ASN A 135 -7.78 1.72 13.65
CA ASN A 135 -8.79 1.28 14.60
C ASN A 135 -9.60 0.06 14.11
N PHE A 136 -9.77 -0.10 12.80
CA PHE A 136 -10.28 -1.31 12.19
C PHE A 136 -9.34 -2.49 12.46
N ALA A 137 -8.03 -2.31 12.27
CA ALA A 137 -7.05 -3.34 12.62
C ALA A 137 -7.08 -3.68 14.12
N VAL A 138 -7.19 -2.69 15.01
CA VAL A 138 -7.34 -2.90 16.47
C VAL A 138 -8.56 -3.77 16.78
N ALA A 139 -9.73 -3.38 16.25
CA ALA A 139 -10.99 -4.08 16.52
C ALA A 139 -10.96 -5.52 15.99
N ARG A 140 -10.47 -5.72 14.77
CA ARG A 140 -10.43 -7.03 14.12
C ARG A 140 -9.34 -7.94 14.67
N TYR A 141 -8.20 -7.40 15.11
CA TYR A 141 -7.08 -8.22 15.57
C TYR A 141 -7.47 -9.12 16.75
N GLY A 142 -8.17 -8.58 17.76
CA GLY A 142 -8.60 -9.36 18.92
C GLY A 142 -9.57 -10.49 18.56
N GLU A 143 -10.55 -10.19 17.70
CA GLU A 143 -11.56 -11.14 17.24
C GLU A 143 -10.95 -12.24 16.35
N LEU A 144 -10.15 -11.85 15.37
CA LEU A 144 -9.51 -12.77 14.44
C LEU A 144 -8.43 -13.61 15.13
N ALA A 145 -7.65 -13.04 16.05
CA ALA A 145 -6.56 -13.79 16.68
C ALA A 145 -7.05 -14.94 17.56
N ALA A 146 -8.30 -14.88 18.03
CA ALA A 146 -8.95 -15.97 18.76
C ALA A 146 -9.30 -17.15 17.85
N VAL A 147 -9.47 -16.94 16.54
CA VAL A 147 -9.82 -17.99 15.58
C VAL A 147 -8.63 -18.39 14.72
N ASP A 148 -7.97 -17.42 14.10
CA ASP A 148 -6.78 -17.62 13.29
C ASP A 148 -5.81 -16.44 13.50
N ARG A 149 -4.81 -16.67 14.34
CA ARG A 149 -3.77 -15.69 14.64
C ARG A 149 -2.99 -15.25 13.40
N ARG A 150 -2.76 -16.15 12.44
CA ARG A 150 -1.99 -15.83 11.22
C ARG A 150 -2.79 -14.87 10.34
N LEU A 151 -4.08 -15.13 10.20
CA LEU A 151 -5.00 -14.24 9.49
C LEU A 151 -5.05 -12.84 10.15
N ALA A 152 -5.17 -12.78 11.48
CA ALA A 152 -5.18 -11.51 12.20
C ALA A 152 -3.92 -10.69 11.94
N LEU A 153 -2.75 -11.33 11.95
CA LEU A 153 -1.46 -10.69 11.66
C LEU A 153 -1.35 -10.23 10.20
N MET A 154 -1.91 -11.01 9.25
CA MET A 154 -1.95 -10.61 7.84
C MET A 154 -2.81 -9.35 7.64
N LEU A 155 -3.98 -9.27 8.29
CA LEU A 155 -4.83 -8.07 8.26
C LEU A 155 -4.10 -6.85 8.81
N VAL A 156 -3.39 -7.00 9.93
CA VAL A 156 -2.57 -5.93 10.51
C VAL A 156 -1.47 -5.49 9.53
N GLY A 157 -0.78 -6.43 8.88
CA GLY A 157 0.24 -6.13 7.88
C GLY A 157 -0.30 -5.31 6.71
N ILE A 158 -1.43 -5.74 6.15
CA ILE A 158 -2.10 -5.01 5.06
C ILE A 158 -2.51 -3.59 5.52
N CYS A 159 -3.08 -3.45 6.72
CA CYS A 159 -3.43 -2.12 7.25
C CYS A 159 -2.19 -1.24 7.46
N MET A 160 -1.06 -1.80 7.90
CA MET A 160 0.19 -1.05 8.08
C MET A 160 0.80 -0.62 6.74
N HIS A 161 0.66 -1.43 5.69
CA HIS A 161 1.02 -1.06 4.32
C HIS A 161 0.28 0.21 3.89
N VAL A 162 -1.05 0.15 3.87
CA VAL A 162 -1.89 1.28 3.44
C VAL A 162 -1.66 2.51 4.33
N PHE A 163 -1.45 2.31 5.63
CA PHE A 163 -1.12 3.39 6.56
C PHE A 163 0.20 4.06 6.21
N ALA A 164 1.26 3.29 5.92
CA ALA A 164 2.56 3.83 5.54
C ALA A 164 2.49 4.64 4.24
N ASP A 165 1.70 4.16 3.26
CA ASP A 165 1.50 4.88 2.01
C ASP A 165 0.79 6.23 2.20
N THR A 166 0.08 6.44 3.31
CA THR A 166 -0.45 7.79 3.62
C THR A 166 0.63 8.84 3.82
N TYR A 167 1.84 8.43 4.19
CA TYR A 167 3.01 9.29 4.34
C TYR A 167 3.84 9.31 3.05
N ALA A 168 4.08 8.15 2.43
CA ALA A 168 4.89 8.04 1.21
C ALA A 168 4.19 8.66 -0.01
N HIS A 169 2.86 8.65 -0.06
CA HIS A 169 2.09 9.18 -1.19
C HIS A 169 1.31 10.44 -0.82
N GLN A 170 1.68 11.11 0.28
CA GLN A 170 1.11 12.39 0.70
C GLN A 170 0.99 13.34 -0.50
N ASP A 171 -0.18 13.98 -0.61
CA ASP A 171 -0.49 15.02 -1.61
C ASP A 171 -0.60 14.50 -3.07
N PHE A 172 -0.68 13.17 -3.25
CA PHE A 172 -1.06 12.50 -4.49
C PHE A 172 -2.39 11.75 -4.34
N ALA A 173 -2.97 11.30 -5.46
CA ALA A 173 -4.22 10.55 -5.51
C ALA A 173 -4.11 9.33 -6.43
N GLY A 174 -4.76 8.23 -6.04
CA GLY A 174 -4.81 6.97 -6.79
C GLY A 174 -5.73 7.00 -8.01
N CYS A 175 -6.09 8.18 -8.50
CA CYS A 175 -6.89 8.38 -9.71
C CYS A 175 -6.05 9.06 -10.78
N ALA A 176 -6.27 8.71 -12.05
CA ALA A 176 -5.67 9.45 -13.14
C ALA A 176 -6.27 10.88 -13.22
N SER A 177 -5.45 11.88 -12.91
CA SER A 177 -5.78 13.31 -13.03
C SER A 177 -4.51 14.14 -13.04
N SER A 178 -4.32 14.91 -14.11
CA SER A 178 -3.22 15.87 -14.20
C SER A 178 -3.41 17.05 -13.25
N GLU A 179 -4.64 17.37 -12.87
CA GLU A 179 -4.96 18.42 -11.91
C GLU A 179 -4.49 18.05 -10.49
N LEU A 180 -4.62 16.78 -10.13
CA LEU A 180 -4.31 16.27 -8.79
C LEU A 180 -2.85 15.87 -8.63
N ASN A 181 -2.29 15.22 -9.66
CA ASN A 181 -1.03 14.51 -9.49
C ASN A 181 0.13 15.11 -10.32
N ALA A 182 -0.14 15.99 -11.30
CA ALA A 182 0.91 16.59 -12.11
C ALA A 182 1.50 17.86 -11.47
N PRO A 183 2.76 18.21 -11.78
CA PRO A 183 3.34 19.47 -11.38
C PRO A 183 2.79 20.64 -12.21
N SER A 184 2.63 21.80 -11.55
CA SER A 184 2.13 23.06 -12.13
C SER A 184 3.00 23.62 -13.28
N GLN A 185 4.27 23.21 -13.33
CA GLN A 185 5.17 23.43 -14.45
C GLN A 185 5.74 22.07 -14.85
N GLY A 186 5.89 21.83 -16.14
CA GLY A 186 6.60 20.62 -16.60
C GLY A 186 7.98 20.54 -15.96
N ILE A 187 8.39 19.35 -15.53
CA ILE A 187 9.66 19.13 -14.80
C ILE A 187 10.86 19.71 -15.58
N TRP A 188 10.79 19.81 -16.90
CA TRP A 188 11.83 20.45 -17.73
C TRP A 188 11.94 21.98 -17.58
N ARG A 189 10.86 22.68 -17.20
CA ARG A 189 10.87 24.15 -16.98
C ARG A 189 11.28 24.51 -15.56
N ASN A 190 10.94 23.64 -14.62
CA ASN A 190 11.38 23.73 -13.24
C ASN A 190 11.62 22.30 -12.75
N THR A 191 12.90 21.91 -12.74
CA THR A 191 13.38 20.57 -12.36
C THR A 191 13.17 20.24 -10.88
N GLY A 192 12.58 21.16 -10.11
CA GLY A 192 12.60 21.12 -8.67
C GLY A 192 14.02 21.17 -8.12
N SER A 193 14.12 21.31 -6.80
CA SER A 193 15.36 21.07 -6.05
C SER A 193 15.18 19.79 -5.27
N PHE A 194 16.21 18.94 -5.19
CA PHE A 194 16.24 17.85 -4.23
C PHE A 194 17.61 17.73 -3.55
N THR A 195 17.66 17.02 -2.44
CA THR A 195 18.91 16.65 -1.78
C THR A 195 18.74 15.40 -0.91
N ASN A 196 19.75 14.54 -0.94
CA ASN A 196 19.96 13.46 0.03
C ASN A 196 20.96 13.86 1.14
N LYS A 197 21.47 15.11 1.10
CA LYS A 197 22.46 15.62 2.05
C LYS A 197 21.78 16.47 3.11
N GLY A 198 21.92 16.07 4.35
CA GLY A 198 21.37 16.81 5.48
C GLY A 198 21.91 16.28 6.79
N ARG A 199 21.33 16.75 7.89
CA ARG A 199 21.69 16.31 9.23
C ARG A 199 20.48 16.30 10.14
N TRP A 200 20.42 15.31 11.03
CA TRP A 200 19.44 15.25 12.09
C TRP A 200 19.75 16.28 13.18
N LYS A 201 18.71 17.00 13.64
CA LYS A 201 18.73 17.80 14.87
C LYS A 201 17.49 17.42 15.69
N GLY A 202 17.68 16.60 16.72
CA GLY A 202 16.56 15.92 17.35
C GLY A 202 15.82 15.07 16.30
N ARG A 203 14.49 15.11 16.28
CA ARG A 203 13.65 14.45 15.26
C ARG A 203 13.63 15.13 13.89
N ARG A 204 14.08 16.37 13.77
CA ARG A 204 14.03 17.11 12.50
C ARG A 204 15.22 16.75 11.62
N TRP A 205 14.98 16.54 10.33
CA TRP A 205 16.06 16.41 9.36
C TRP A 205 16.23 17.74 8.65
N ILE A 206 17.42 18.33 8.74
CA ILE A 206 17.74 19.63 8.16
C ILE A 206 18.50 19.40 6.86
N PRO A 207 17.91 19.70 5.70
CA PRO A 207 18.59 19.63 4.41
C PRO A 207 19.81 20.57 4.40
N ARG A 208 20.93 20.12 3.83
CA ARG A 208 22.09 20.98 3.59
C ARG A 208 21.83 21.77 2.31
N GLY A 209 21.89 23.10 2.40
CA GLY A 209 21.54 23.99 1.29
C GLY A 209 22.30 23.69 -0.01
N LYS A 210 21.54 23.40 -1.07
CA LYS A 210 21.87 23.29 -2.50
C LYS A 210 23.07 22.40 -2.87
N SER A 211 22.79 21.16 -3.26
CA SER A 211 23.64 20.39 -4.19
C SER A 211 22.85 20.11 -5.48
N TYR A 212 22.73 21.12 -6.34
CA TYR A 212 22.21 20.97 -7.71
C TYR A 212 23.16 20.18 -8.63
N ARG A 213 24.37 19.86 -8.14
CA ARG A 213 25.44 19.21 -8.92
C ARG A 213 25.27 17.69 -9.03
N GLU A 214 24.34 17.11 -8.28
CA GLU A 214 24.02 15.67 -8.27
C GLU A 214 22.68 15.36 -8.94
N ILE A 215 22.01 16.40 -9.45
CA ILE A 215 20.82 16.31 -10.27
C ILE A 215 21.26 16.11 -11.71
N ALA A 216 21.32 14.86 -12.16
CA ALA A 216 21.09 14.60 -13.57
C ALA A 216 19.65 14.12 -13.70
N TRP A 217 18.76 15.05 -14.04
CA TRP A 217 17.55 14.61 -14.72
C TRP A 217 17.96 14.01 -16.07
N PRO A 218 17.21 13.02 -16.58
CA PRO A 218 17.68 12.10 -17.62
C PRO A 218 18.00 12.71 -19.00
N TRP A 219 18.07 14.04 -19.18
CA TRP A 219 18.49 14.62 -20.46
C TRP A 219 19.93 14.22 -20.86
N ARG A 220 20.72 13.62 -19.95
CA ARG A 220 22.04 13.00 -20.24
C ARG A 220 22.01 11.47 -20.31
N VAL A 221 20.85 10.85 -20.16
CA VAL A 221 20.70 9.40 -20.01
C VAL A 221 20.07 8.83 -21.29
N GLU A 222 20.69 9.08 -22.44
CA GLU A 222 20.38 8.35 -23.68
C GLU A 222 20.88 6.89 -23.63
N GLN A 223 21.48 6.45 -22.51
CA GLN A 223 22.24 5.19 -22.43
C GLN A 223 21.99 4.31 -21.19
N VAL A 224 21.02 4.60 -20.32
CA VAL A 224 20.68 3.65 -19.22
C VAL A 224 19.44 2.87 -19.64
N PRO A 225 19.55 1.56 -19.96
CA PRO A 225 18.46 0.81 -20.57
C PRO A 225 17.33 0.41 -19.62
N ASP A 226 17.50 0.52 -18.30
CA ASP A 226 16.59 -0.09 -17.33
C ASP A 226 16.18 0.87 -16.21
N SER A 227 14.89 1.25 -16.21
CA SER A 227 14.11 1.91 -15.14
C SER A 227 14.79 3.01 -14.29
N PRO A 228 14.79 4.28 -14.75
CA PRO A 228 15.25 5.40 -13.92
C PRO A 228 14.33 5.61 -12.70
N LEU A 229 14.90 6.12 -11.59
CA LEU A 229 14.16 6.50 -10.36
C LEU A 229 13.02 7.51 -10.59
N THR A 230 13.03 8.20 -11.74
CA THR A 230 12.01 9.16 -12.15
C THR A 230 11.40 8.71 -13.47
N ALA A 231 10.07 8.68 -13.58
CA ALA A 231 9.39 8.41 -14.84
C ALA A 231 9.55 9.60 -15.79
N TYR A 232 10.31 9.42 -16.88
CA TYR A 232 10.43 10.41 -17.94
C TYR A 232 9.38 10.16 -19.03
N SER A 233 8.62 11.19 -19.40
CA SER A 233 7.90 11.20 -20.66
C SER A 233 7.84 12.61 -21.22
N ASP A 234 8.25 12.76 -22.49
CA ASP A 234 8.23 14.02 -23.26
C ASP A 234 6.81 14.53 -23.57
N ALA A 235 5.82 13.67 -23.42
CA ALA A 235 4.41 13.99 -23.50
C ALA A 235 3.77 13.63 -22.15
N PRO A 236 2.75 14.37 -21.68
CA PRO A 236 1.84 13.81 -20.68
C PRO A 236 1.19 12.57 -21.30
N THR A 237 1.77 11.38 -21.06
CA THR A 237 1.13 10.12 -21.36
C THR A 237 0.08 9.87 -20.30
N ASP A 238 -0.96 9.10 -20.60
CA ASP A 238 -2.01 8.82 -19.62
C ASP A 238 -1.49 8.15 -18.34
N ALA A 239 -0.35 7.44 -18.42
CA ALA A 239 0.36 6.86 -17.28
C ALA A 239 0.93 7.92 -16.32
N THR A 240 1.41 9.07 -16.80
CA THR A 240 1.91 10.15 -15.92
C THR A 240 0.80 11.00 -15.31
N ARG A 241 -0.46 10.55 -15.37
CA ARG A 241 -1.61 11.16 -14.68
C ARG A 241 -2.01 10.41 -13.41
N LEU A 242 -1.51 9.19 -13.21
CA LEU A 242 -1.83 8.34 -12.07
C LEU A 242 -0.77 8.42 -10.97
N GLY A 243 -1.19 8.42 -9.71
CA GLY A 243 -0.31 8.28 -8.54
C GLY A 243 0.79 9.34 -8.51
N HIS A 244 2.05 8.90 -8.43
CA HIS A 244 3.23 9.79 -8.36
C HIS A 244 3.56 10.55 -9.66
N CYS A 245 2.87 10.27 -10.76
CA CYS A 245 3.05 11.00 -12.02
C CYS A 245 4.52 11.09 -12.46
N HIS A 246 4.99 12.32 -12.70
CA HIS A 246 6.35 12.60 -13.16
C HIS A 246 7.41 12.48 -12.04
N MET A 247 7.00 12.26 -10.78
CA MET A 247 7.93 12.11 -9.67
C MET A 247 8.52 10.69 -9.59
N GLY A 248 7.95 9.72 -10.31
CA GLY A 248 8.41 8.33 -10.29
C GLY A 248 8.46 7.77 -8.86
N HIS A 249 9.62 7.25 -8.47
CA HIS A 249 9.86 6.65 -7.16
C HIS A 249 10.32 7.66 -6.08
N LEU A 250 10.49 8.95 -6.40
CA LEU A 250 10.95 9.93 -5.41
C LEU A 250 10.10 9.98 -4.13
N PRO A 251 8.75 9.90 -4.17
CA PRO A 251 7.95 9.87 -2.95
C PRO A 251 8.22 8.64 -2.06
N ASP A 252 8.66 7.52 -2.65
CA ASP A 252 8.98 6.27 -1.96
C ASP A 252 10.36 6.30 -1.29
N ILE A 253 11.27 7.14 -1.78
CA ILE A 253 12.65 7.17 -1.28
C ILE A 253 12.74 7.97 0.04
N SER A 254 12.90 7.23 1.14
CA SER A 254 12.97 7.76 2.50
C SER A 254 14.11 8.77 2.76
N SER A 255 15.21 8.72 1.99
CA SER A 255 16.43 9.50 2.22
C SER A 255 16.52 10.83 1.46
N ILE A 256 15.50 11.22 0.71
CA ILE A 256 15.52 12.42 -0.16
C ILE A 256 14.52 13.48 0.31
N ALA A 257 14.96 14.73 0.36
CA ALA A 257 14.06 15.88 0.41
C ALA A 257 13.98 16.53 -0.97
N TYR A 258 12.80 16.95 -1.40
CA TYR A 258 12.58 17.55 -2.71
C TYR A 258 11.46 18.60 -2.73
N GLU A 259 11.49 19.46 -3.72
CA GLU A 259 10.41 20.41 -4.02
C GLU A 259 9.46 19.83 -5.07
N PHE A 260 8.16 19.85 -4.79
CA PHE A 260 7.10 19.47 -5.72
C PHE A 260 5.99 20.52 -5.68
N TYR A 261 5.72 21.13 -6.83
CA TYR A 261 4.72 22.18 -6.99
C TYR A 261 3.49 21.63 -7.72
N PRO A 262 2.48 21.06 -7.05
CA PRO A 262 1.35 20.44 -7.73
C PRO A 262 0.48 21.46 -8.48
N CYS A 263 -0.20 21.02 -9.54
CA CYS A 263 -1.13 21.83 -10.33
C CYS A 263 -2.20 22.51 -9.48
N TRP A 264 -2.79 21.76 -8.54
CA TRP A 264 -3.85 22.23 -7.65
C TRP A 264 -3.40 23.25 -6.61
N ALA A 265 -2.08 23.41 -6.36
CA ALA A 265 -1.58 24.33 -5.34
C ALA A 265 -2.05 25.76 -5.62
N ASP A 266 -2.48 26.43 -4.54
CA ASP A 266 -2.92 27.82 -4.48
C ASP A 266 -1.77 28.81 -4.23
N GLY A 267 -0.53 28.30 -4.12
CA GLY A 267 0.66 29.08 -3.78
C GLY A 267 0.87 29.28 -2.27
N LEU A 268 -0.07 28.81 -1.43
CA LEU A 268 0.06 28.79 0.03
C LEU A 268 0.47 27.41 0.56
N ALA A 269 0.21 26.36 -0.21
CA ALA A 269 0.63 25.00 0.13
C ALA A 269 2.16 24.90 0.22
N ASP A 270 2.67 24.28 1.30
CA ASP A 270 4.07 23.87 1.37
C ASP A 270 4.38 22.83 0.28
N THR A 271 5.28 23.20 -0.60
CA THR A 271 5.76 22.41 -1.73
C THR A 271 7.04 21.66 -1.41
N ASN A 272 7.60 21.82 -0.21
CA ASN A 272 8.76 21.07 0.23
C ASN A 272 8.32 19.74 0.83
N ARG A 273 8.91 18.67 0.33
CA ARG A 273 8.81 17.34 0.91
C ARG A 273 10.12 16.96 1.55
N ASN A 274 10.05 16.56 2.81
CA ASN A 274 11.21 16.11 3.59
C ASN A 274 10.99 14.64 3.95
N ASN A 275 11.25 13.72 3.01
CA ASN A 275 10.99 12.30 3.26
C ASN A 275 11.70 11.76 4.50
N PRO A 276 12.97 12.14 4.81
CA PRO A 276 13.60 11.66 6.03
C PRO A 276 12.73 11.89 7.27
N GLU A 277 12.21 13.10 7.42
CA GLU A 277 11.36 13.46 8.55
C GLU A 277 9.97 12.82 8.48
N ILE A 278 9.36 12.78 7.30
CA ILE A 278 8.04 12.18 7.05
C ILE A 278 8.07 10.68 7.35
N PHE A 279 9.07 9.95 6.88
CA PHE A 279 9.23 8.52 7.10
C PHE A 279 9.57 8.21 8.56
N LEU A 280 10.36 9.05 9.24
CA LEU A 280 10.57 8.90 10.68
C LEU A 280 9.27 9.09 11.46
N ALA A 281 8.48 10.12 11.12
CA ALA A 281 7.18 10.35 11.73
C ALA A 281 6.23 9.17 11.48
N CYS A 282 6.17 8.69 10.23
CA CYS A 282 5.42 7.49 9.86
C CYS A 282 5.84 6.29 10.71
N PHE A 283 7.14 6.02 10.83
CA PHE A 283 7.65 4.89 11.57
C PHE A 283 7.29 4.97 13.07
N MET A 284 7.42 6.15 13.67
CA MET A 284 6.99 6.38 15.06
C MET A 284 5.48 6.10 15.23
N GLU A 285 4.66 6.55 14.29
CA GLU A 285 3.22 6.33 14.32
C GLU A 285 2.84 4.87 14.05
N MET A 286 3.56 4.16 13.19
CA MET A 286 3.40 2.71 12.99
C MET A 286 3.69 1.94 14.28
N VAL A 287 4.76 2.27 15.02
CA VAL A 287 5.05 1.66 16.32
C VAL A 287 3.90 1.91 17.31
N ARG A 288 3.33 3.12 17.34
CA ARG A 288 2.17 3.44 18.19
C ARG A 288 0.91 2.69 17.75
N ALA A 289 0.64 2.63 16.46
CA ALA A 289 -0.48 1.89 15.88
C ALA A 289 -0.40 0.39 16.22
N LEU A 290 0.78 -0.22 16.05
CA LEU A 290 1.02 -1.62 16.36
C LEU A 290 0.93 -1.90 17.88
N ARG A 291 1.37 -0.96 18.72
CA ARG A 291 1.16 -1.04 20.18
C ARG A 291 -0.34 -1.02 20.53
N ALA A 292 -1.12 -0.14 19.88
CA ALA A 292 -2.57 -0.05 20.05
C ALA A 292 -3.28 -1.34 19.59
N VAL A 293 -2.89 -1.89 18.44
CA VAL A 293 -3.40 -3.20 17.94
C VAL A 293 -3.15 -4.30 18.97
N ARG A 294 -1.96 -4.33 19.56
CA ARG A 294 -1.59 -5.37 20.54
C ARG A 294 -2.30 -5.19 21.88
N SER A 295 -2.53 -3.95 22.34
CA SER A 295 -3.23 -3.69 23.61
C SER A 295 -4.76 -3.72 23.48
N GLY A 296 -5.30 -3.54 22.26
CA GLY A 296 -6.72 -3.35 22.03
C GLY A 296 -7.19 -1.90 22.26
N ASP A 297 -6.27 -0.97 22.50
CA ASP A 297 -6.59 0.44 22.72
C ASP A 297 -6.91 1.16 21.42
N ARG A 298 -7.78 2.17 21.47
CA ARG A 298 -8.04 3.01 20.29
C ARG A 298 -6.80 3.81 19.92
N PHE A 299 -6.48 3.82 18.63
CA PHE A 299 -5.39 4.61 18.08
C PHE A 299 -5.81 6.07 17.88
N ALA A 300 -4.91 6.98 18.24
CA ALA A 300 -4.97 8.41 17.96
C ALA A 300 -3.57 8.94 17.61
N PHE A 301 -3.48 9.84 16.64
CA PHE A 301 -2.24 10.50 16.27
C PHE A 301 -1.67 11.36 17.40
N LEU A 302 -0.37 11.62 17.35
CA LEU A 302 0.27 12.63 18.19
C LEU A 302 -0.32 14.01 17.83
N ALA A 303 -0.83 14.73 18.82
CA ALA A 303 -1.56 15.97 18.60
C ALA A 303 -0.67 17.22 18.54
N SER A 304 0.59 17.11 18.98
CA SER A 304 1.52 18.24 19.02
C SER A 304 2.98 17.80 18.88
N GLU A 305 3.84 18.77 18.59
CA GLU A 305 5.30 18.56 18.58
C GLU A 305 5.86 18.10 19.93
N GLY A 306 5.29 18.59 21.04
CA GLY A 306 5.70 18.15 22.38
C GLY A 306 5.39 16.68 22.62
N GLU A 307 4.19 16.22 22.23
CA GLU A 307 3.85 14.79 22.31
C GLU A 307 4.77 13.95 21.41
N ALA A 308 5.13 14.47 20.24
CA ALA A 308 6.05 13.78 19.34
C ALA A 308 7.48 13.69 19.90
N ASP A 309 7.96 14.73 20.58
CA ASP A 309 9.23 14.68 21.31
C ASP A 309 9.19 13.65 22.44
N GLU A 310 8.14 13.65 23.26
CA GLU A 310 8.00 12.68 24.34
C GLU A 310 7.87 11.23 23.84
N ALA A 311 7.16 11.02 22.74
CA ALA A 311 7.04 9.70 22.12
C ALA A 311 8.39 9.22 21.57
N TYR A 312 9.17 10.13 21.00
CA TYR A 312 10.51 9.81 20.52
C TYR A 312 11.49 9.53 21.65
N ASP A 313 11.50 10.36 22.69
CA ASP A 313 12.41 10.23 23.83
C ASP A 313 12.25 8.90 24.56
N ARG A 314 11.03 8.35 24.60
CA ARG A 314 10.72 7.02 25.15
C ARG A 314 11.50 5.89 24.47
N ASP A 315 11.75 6.00 23.17
CA ASP A 315 12.39 4.97 22.34
C ASP A 315 13.59 5.53 21.57
N ALA A 316 14.23 6.59 22.09
CA ALA A 316 15.20 7.40 21.32
C ALA A 316 16.38 6.61 20.78
N SER A 317 16.90 5.65 21.57
CA SER A 317 18.02 4.81 21.12
C SER A 317 17.64 3.99 19.88
N PHE A 318 16.41 3.49 19.83
CA PHE A 318 15.91 2.70 18.71
C PHE A 318 15.63 3.58 17.49
N PHE A 319 14.92 4.69 17.67
CA PHE A 319 14.66 5.62 16.58
C PHE A 319 15.93 6.28 16.02
N ASN A 320 17.00 6.42 16.82
CA ASN A 320 18.31 6.82 16.30
C ASN A 320 18.95 5.76 15.40
N GLY A 321 18.69 4.47 15.62
CA GLY A 321 19.06 3.40 14.70
C GLY A 321 18.30 3.55 13.36
N VAL A 322 16.98 3.73 13.44
CA VAL A 322 16.11 3.93 12.27
C VAL A 322 16.53 5.14 11.43
N LYS A 323 16.88 6.27 12.06
CA LYS A 323 17.40 7.47 11.38
C LYS A 323 18.60 7.20 10.48
N LYS A 324 19.50 6.30 10.89
CA LYS A 324 20.69 5.93 10.10
C LYS A 324 20.32 5.10 8.86
N VAL A 325 19.16 4.45 8.87
CA VAL A 325 18.64 3.68 7.73
C VAL A 325 17.86 4.58 6.78
N ILE A 326 16.94 5.37 7.31
CA ILE A 326 16.08 6.31 6.57
C ILE A 326 16.90 7.40 5.88
N SER A 327 17.92 7.94 6.57
CA SER A 327 18.80 8.96 6.00
C SER A 327 20.23 8.70 6.47
N PRO A 328 20.98 7.84 5.74
CA PRO A 328 22.36 7.54 6.08
C PRO A 328 23.25 8.78 5.94
N SER A 329 24.48 8.68 6.44
CA SER A 329 25.49 9.71 6.22
C SER A 329 26.35 9.37 5.00
N ASP A 330 26.99 10.38 4.40
CA ASP A 330 28.00 10.23 3.34
C ASP A 330 29.25 9.43 3.76
N HIS A 331 29.38 9.12 5.05
CA HIS A 331 30.41 8.27 5.61
C HIS A 331 30.02 6.78 5.72
N ASP A 332 28.78 6.39 5.40
CA ASP A 332 28.40 4.98 5.43
C ASP A 332 29.04 4.24 4.24
N PRO A 333 29.80 3.14 4.47
CA PRO A 333 30.46 2.40 3.40
C PRO A 333 29.52 1.91 2.29
N CYS A 334 28.24 1.64 2.60
CA CYS A 334 27.28 1.22 1.57
C CYS A 334 26.75 2.37 0.71
N ASP A 335 26.91 3.62 1.16
CA ASP A 335 26.34 4.80 0.50
C ASP A 335 27.40 5.75 -0.07
N ARG A 336 28.69 5.55 0.22
CA ARG A 336 29.76 6.42 -0.29
C ARG A 336 29.68 6.63 -1.81
N ASP A 337 29.36 5.57 -2.54
CA ASP A 337 29.24 5.63 -3.99
C ASP A 337 27.88 6.23 -4.41
N LEU A 338 26.79 5.98 -3.65
CA LEU A 338 25.45 6.58 -3.84
C LEU A 338 25.44 8.11 -3.66
N TYR A 339 26.23 8.62 -2.71
CA TYR A 339 26.43 10.07 -2.50
C TYR A 339 27.33 10.71 -3.54
N GLY A 340 28.22 9.93 -4.18
CA GLY A 340 29.19 10.41 -5.16
C GLY A 340 28.68 10.44 -6.61
N THR A 341 27.78 9.53 -6.98
CA THR A 341 27.19 9.42 -8.33
C THR A 341 25.92 10.26 -8.51
N GLY A 342 25.29 10.67 -7.41
CA GLY A 342 23.97 11.32 -7.43
C GLY A 342 22.86 10.36 -7.85
N MET A 343 21.72 10.88 -8.31
CA MET A 343 20.60 10.04 -8.79
C MET A 343 20.81 9.42 -10.19
N ASN A 344 22.06 9.37 -10.67
CA ASN A 344 22.43 8.70 -11.94
C ASN A 344 22.47 7.17 -11.82
N MET A 345 21.97 6.61 -10.72
CA MET A 345 22.00 5.18 -10.46
C MET A 345 20.67 4.55 -10.83
N ALA A 346 20.74 3.31 -11.30
CA ALA A 346 19.54 2.50 -11.50
C ALA A 346 18.81 2.32 -10.16
N ALA A 347 17.47 2.35 -10.21
CA ALA A 347 16.61 2.33 -9.03
C ALA A 347 16.89 1.11 -8.13
N ASP A 348 17.19 -0.03 -8.73
CA ASP A 348 17.50 -1.28 -8.04
C ASP A 348 18.74 -1.18 -7.14
N ILE A 349 19.76 -0.42 -7.53
CA ILE A 349 20.98 -0.27 -6.71
C ILE A 349 20.66 0.53 -5.44
N TRP A 350 19.81 1.56 -5.55
CA TRP A 350 19.37 2.37 -4.41
C TRP A 350 18.59 1.53 -3.40
N PHE A 351 17.60 0.77 -3.88
CA PHE A 351 16.78 -0.08 -3.04
C PHE A 351 17.59 -1.20 -2.38
N ARG A 352 18.51 -1.86 -3.10
CA ARG A 352 19.41 -2.87 -2.52
C ARG A 352 20.27 -2.32 -1.38
N ALA A 353 20.81 -1.11 -1.51
CA ALA A 353 21.57 -0.48 -0.43
C ALA A 353 20.69 -0.18 0.79
N SER A 354 19.46 0.29 0.55
CA SER A 354 18.46 0.47 1.62
C SER A 354 18.15 -0.83 2.35
N GLU A 355 17.91 -1.92 1.62
CA GLU A 355 17.69 -3.24 2.20
C GLU A 355 18.86 -3.71 3.07
N GLU A 356 20.11 -3.51 2.64
CA GLU A 356 21.29 -3.90 3.43
C GLU A 356 21.40 -3.10 4.74
N ARG A 357 21.04 -1.80 4.74
CA ARG A 357 20.97 -1.00 5.98
C ARG A 357 19.91 -1.54 6.93
N TRP A 358 18.73 -1.86 6.41
CA TRP A 358 17.65 -2.46 7.20
C TRP A 358 18.05 -3.81 7.79
N LYS A 359 18.68 -4.70 7.01
CA LYS A 359 19.17 -6.00 7.50
C LYS A 359 20.14 -5.84 8.68
N ARG A 360 21.06 -4.87 8.61
CA ARG A 360 21.97 -4.56 9.73
C ARG A 360 21.21 -4.07 10.96
N LEU A 361 20.29 -3.11 10.79
CA LEU A 361 19.49 -2.60 11.90
C LEU A 361 18.69 -3.73 12.56
N VAL A 362 18.03 -4.58 11.76
CA VAL A 362 17.26 -5.73 12.27
C VAL A 362 18.16 -6.67 13.07
N ALA A 363 19.34 -7.02 12.55
CA ALA A 363 20.28 -7.89 13.25
C ALA A 363 20.76 -7.30 14.58
N ASP A 364 20.89 -5.97 14.67
CA ASP A 364 21.35 -5.27 15.87
C ASP A 364 20.22 -5.05 16.90
N THR A 365 18.97 -4.95 16.47
CA THR A 365 17.85 -4.50 17.33
C THR A 365 16.83 -5.59 17.66
N VAL A 366 16.59 -6.56 16.78
CA VAL A 366 15.61 -7.63 17.00
C VAL A 366 16.37 -8.86 17.48
N ALA A 367 15.96 -9.39 18.65
CA ALA A 367 16.56 -10.48 19.42
C ALA A 367 17.68 -11.29 18.72
N PRO A 368 18.89 -11.41 19.31
CA PRO A 368 20.03 -12.07 18.67
C PRO A 368 19.67 -13.44 18.10
N GLY A 369 19.58 -13.54 16.76
CA GLY A 369 19.28 -14.78 16.05
C GLY A 369 18.11 -14.74 15.06
N ILE A 370 17.22 -13.74 15.12
CA ILE A 370 16.20 -13.56 14.08
C ILE A 370 16.83 -12.82 12.90
N ARG A 371 17.28 -13.59 11.89
CA ARG A 371 17.68 -13.03 10.59
C ARG A 371 16.46 -12.94 9.68
N VAL A 372 16.18 -11.73 9.21
CA VAL A 372 15.24 -11.52 8.12
C VAL A 372 15.97 -11.81 6.82
N ASP A 373 15.65 -12.96 6.22
CA ASP A 373 16.23 -13.42 4.97
C ASP A 373 15.25 -13.15 3.82
N MET A 374 15.64 -12.27 2.89
CA MET A 374 14.81 -11.95 1.73
C MET A 374 14.62 -13.16 0.80
N ALA A 375 15.54 -14.13 0.79
CA ALA A 375 15.32 -15.36 0.06
C ALA A 375 14.15 -16.17 0.64
N VAL A 376 13.91 -16.08 1.96
CA VAL A 376 12.74 -16.69 2.60
C VAL A 376 11.46 -15.94 2.22
N TYR A 377 11.50 -14.60 2.15
CA TYR A 377 10.37 -13.82 1.65
C TYR A 377 10.06 -14.17 0.19
N ASP A 378 11.06 -14.12 -0.69
CA ASP A 378 10.91 -14.41 -2.12
C ASP A 378 10.36 -15.83 -2.35
N ALA A 379 10.90 -16.83 -1.64
CA ALA A 379 10.37 -18.19 -1.68
C ALA A 379 8.91 -18.29 -1.16
N THR A 380 8.54 -17.48 -0.15
CA THR A 380 7.17 -17.44 0.36
C THR A 380 6.22 -16.80 -0.65
N ARG A 381 6.60 -15.67 -1.25
CA ARG A 381 5.85 -14.99 -2.32
C ARG A 381 5.64 -15.92 -3.51
N ASP A 382 6.71 -16.57 -3.97
CA ASP A 382 6.67 -17.48 -5.11
C ASP A 382 5.80 -18.70 -4.80
N ALA A 383 5.89 -19.26 -3.59
CA ALA A 383 5.02 -20.34 -3.16
C ALA A 383 3.54 -19.93 -3.12
N TRP A 384 3.22 -18.69 -2.74
CA TRP A 384 1.83 -18.19 -2.79
C TRP A 384 1.35 -18.04 -4.23
N ALA A 385 2.19 -17.50 -5.13
CA ALA A 385 1.87 -17.42 -6.55
C ALA A 385 1.67 -18.80 -7.20
N ASP A 386 2.51 -19.77 -6.86
CA ASP A 386 2.40 -21.14 -7.35
C ASP A 386 1.16 -21.85 -6.82
N GLN A 387 0.77 -21.60 -5.56
CA GLN A 387 -0.50 -22.09 -5.00
C GLN A 387 -1.68 -21.58 -5.81
N VAL A 388 -1.68 -20.30 -6.19
CA VAL A 388 -2.71 -19.68 -7.04
C VAL A 388 -2.77 -20.32 -8.41
N LYS A 389 -1.62 -20.40 -9.08
CA LYS A 389 -1.51 -20.95 -10.44
C LYS A 389 -1.86 -22.45 -10.52
N SER A 390 -1.56 -23.23 -9.49
CA SER A 390 -1.79 -24.68 -9.45
C SER A 390 -3.21 -25.08 -9.01
N ALA A 391 -3.91 -24.23 -8.24
CA ALA A 391 -5.26 -24.52 -7.76
C ALA A 391 -6.37 -24.15 -8.77
N GLY A 392 -6.07 -23.31 -9.78
CA GLY A 392 -7.05 -22.85 -10.77
C GLY A 392 -7.79 -23.99 -11.49
N GLY A 393 -9.08 -24.14 -11.20
CA GLY A 393 -9.99 -25.11 -11.82
C GLY A 393 -10.11 -26.48 -11.14
N ARG A 394 -9.38 -26.76 -10.05
CA ARG A 394 -9.53 -28.00 -9.27
C ARG A 394 -10.58 -27.83 -8.16
N GLU A 395 -11.43 -28.83 -7.95
CA GLU A 395 -12.31 -28.85 -6.77
C GLU A 395 -11.49 -29.16 -5.51
N MET A 396 -11.67 -28.34 -4.47
CA MET A 396 -10.92 -28.46 -3.22
C MET A 396 -11.83 -28.50 -1.99
N ALA A 397 -11.40 -29.18 -0.92
CA ALA A 397 -12.15 -29.19 0.33
C ALA A 397 -12.08 -27.82 1.02
N VAL A 398 -13.17 -27.39 1.67
CA VAL A 398 -13.21 -26.12 2.43
C VAL A 398 -12.06 -26.02 3.43
N ARG A 399 -11.79 -27.09 4.18
CA ARG A 399 -10.73 -27.11 5.17
C ARG A 399 -9.33 -26.96 4.56
N GLU A 400 -9.12 -27.56 3.40
CA GLU A 400 -7.87 -27.42 2.65
C GLU A 400 -7.74 -25.99 2.11
N PHE A 401 -8.83 -25.41 1.62
CA PHE A 401 -8.89 -24.03 1.15
C PHE A 401 -8.52 -23.01 2.22
N THR A 402 -9.14 -23.11 3.39
CA THR A 402 -9.03 -22.09 4.44
C THR A 402 -7.68 -22.10 5.13
N GLU A 403 -6.89 -23.18 5.00
CA GLU A 403 -5.55 -23.27 5.57
C GLU A 403 -4.46 -22.66 4.69
N LEU A 404 -4.78 -22.31 3.45
CA LEU A 404 -3.79 -21.80 2.52
C LEU A 404 -3.39 -20.36 2.87
N PRO A 405 -2.08 -20.07 3.01
CA PRO A 405 -1.61 -18.74 3.39
C PRO A 405 -2.08 -17.64 2.44
N PHE A 406 -2.02 -17.87 1.13
CA PHE A 406 -2.51 -16.92 0.14
C PHE A 406 -4.00 -16.62 0.32
N VAL A 407 -4.82 -17.66 0.58
CA VAL A 407 -6.26 -17.49 0.81
C VAL A 407 -6.49 -16.63 2.04
N LYS A 408 -5.82 -16.92 3.18
CA LYS A 408 -5.93 -16.11 4.40
C LYS A 408 -5.55 -14.64 4.14
N TRP A 409 -4.44 -14.41 3.44
CA TRP A 409 -3.99 -13.07 3.08
C TRP A 409 -4.99 -12.35 2.16
N ASN A 410 -5.47 -13.02 1.11
CA ASN A 410 -6.40 -12.42 0.14
C ASN A 410 -7.75 -12.08 0.78
N CYS A 411 -8.23 -12.93 1.68
CA CYS A 411 -9.43 -12.64 2.45
C CYS A 411 -9.24 -11.46 3.41
N ALA A 412 -8.06 -11.31 4.03
CA ALA A 412 -7.73 -10.12 4.80
C ALA A 412 -7.69 -8.86 3.92
N ALA A 413 -7.11 -8.94 2.71
CA ALA A 413 -7.10 -7.84 1.74
C ALA A 413 -8.52 -7.43 1.33
N LYS A 414 -9.41 -8.40 1.08
CA LYS A 414 -10.84 -8.14 0.81
C LYS A 414 -11.55 -7.49 1.97
N ALA A 415 -11.25 -7.88 3.21
CA ALA A 415 -11.82 -7.26 4.41
C ALA A 415 -11.41 -5.78 4.52
N VAL A 416 -10.12 -5.48 4.31
CA VAL A 416 -9.60 -4.10 4.26
C VAL A 416 -10.26 -3.32 3.12
N PHE A 417 -10.31 -3.88 1.91
CA PHE A 417 -10.97 -3.25 0.77
C PHE A 417 -12.43 -2.96 1.04
N ALA A 418 -13.19 -3.92 1.59
CA ALA A 418 -14.60 -3.73 1.93
C ALA A 418 -14.81 -2.61 2.95
N HIS A 419 -13.99 -2.55 4.00
CA HIS A 419 -14.02 -1.50 5.00
C HIS A 419 -13.78 -0.11 4.37
N LEU A 420 -12.71 0.01 3.59
CA LEU A 420 -12.34 1.26 2.92
C LEU A 420 -13.35 1.66 1.84
N PHE A 421 -13.85 0.70 1.07
CA PHE A 421 -14.84 0.95 0.02
C PHE A 421 -16.16 1.46 0.62
N GLN A 422 -16.66 0.84 1.70
CA GLN A 422 -17.86 1.33 2.39
C GLN A 422 -17.68 2.76 2.90
N ARG A 423 -16.51 3.08 3.45
CA ARG A 423 -16.16 4.45 3.84
C ARG A 423 -16.24 5.40 2.64
N LEU A 424 -15.59 5.06 1.51
CA LEU A 424 -15.59 5.90 0.31
C LEU A 424 -17.00 6.12 -0.26
N GLN A 425 -17.92 5.17 -0.11
CA GLN A 425 -19.31 5.26 -0.57
C GLN A 425 -20.27 6.04 0.36
N THR A 426 -19.84 6.38 1.59
CA THR A 426 -20.75 6.98 2.58
C THR A 426 -21.17 8.41 2.20
N PRO A 427 -22.49 8.74 2.20
CA PRO A 427 -22.97 10.09 1.89
C PRO A 427 -22.31 11.16 2.78
N GLY A 428 -21.59 12.10 2.17
CA GLY A 428 -20.80 13.12 2.88
C GLY A 428 -19.30 13.04 2.56
N ASN A 429 -18.79 11.85 2.23
CA ASN A 429 -17.50 11.71 1.57
C ASN A 429 -17.69 12.08 0.09
N ARG A 430 -17.01 13.13 -0.41
CA ARG A 430 -17.18 13.58 -1.82
C ARG A 430 -16.52 12.65 -2.85
N MET A 431 -16.05 11.50 -2.38
CA MET A 431 -15.26 10.51 -3.07
C MET A 431 -16.15 9.42 -3.66
N LYS A 432 -16.89 9.75 -4.72
CA LYS A 432 -17.71 8.74 -5.41
C LYS A 432 -16.81 7.80 -6.20
N VAL A 433 -16.58 6.59 -5.68
CA VAL A 433 -16.24 5.47 -6.57
C VAL A 433 -17.51 5.20 -7.38
N LEU A 434 -17.40 5.31 -8.72
CA LEU A 434 -18.54 5.30 -9.63
C LEU A 434 -19.47 4.08 -9.38
N PRO A 435 -20.80 4.23 -9.51
CA PRO A 435 -21.75 3.14 -9.35
C PRO A 435 -21.45 1.97 -10.30
N PHE A 436 -21.48 0.78 -9.73
CA PHE A 436 -21.21 -0.54 -10.29
C PHE A 436 -21.76 -0.78 -11.71
N ASP A 437 -22.99 -0.37 -11.96
CA ASP A 437 -23.75 -0.53 -13.20
C ASP A 437 -23.21 0.30 -14.38
N LYS A 438 -22.49 1.38 -14.10
CA LYS A 438 -21.87 2.22 -15.15
C LYS A 438 -20.46 1.76 -15.54
N LEU A 439 -19.72 1.11 -14.64
CA LEU A 439 -18.37 0.59 -14.89
C LEU A 439 -18.38 -0.82 -15.48
N SER A 440 -19.32 -1.68 -15.07
CA SER A 440 -19.34 -3.09 -15.48
C SER A 440 -19.54 -3.31 -17.00
N ALA A 441 -20.06 -2.33 -17.72
CA ALA A 441 -20.28 -2.42 -19.17
C ALA A 441 -19.03 -2.07 -19.99
N CYS A 442 -18.03 -1.44 -19.36
CA CYS A 442 -16.81 -0.94 -19.99
C CYS A 442 -15.57 -1.75 -19.62
N MET A 443 -15.60 -2.44 -18.47
CA MET A 443 -14.46 -3.17 -17.93
C MET A 443 -14.35 -4.62 -18.46
N PRO A 444 -13.12 -5.13 -18.69
CA PRO A 444 -12.87 -6.55 -18.71
C PRO A 444 -13.18 -7.19 -17.34
N SER A 445 -13.92 -8.29 -17.33
CA SER A 445 -14.42 -8.93 -16.11
C SER A 445 -13.36 -9.17 -15.02
N GLN A 446 -12.11 -9.42 -15.38
CA GLN A 446 -11.01 -9.68 -14.43
C GLN A 446 -10.60 -8.51 -13.52
N PHE A 447 -11.15 -7.30 -13.72
CA PHE A 447 -10.77 -6.10 -12.95
C PHE A 447 -11.90 -5.54 -12.06
N HIS A 448 -12.92 -6.36 -11.82
CA HIS A 448 -14.05 -5.98 -11.00
C HIS A 448 -13.82 -6.38 -9.53
N LEU A 449 -13.10 -5.56 -8.74
CA LEU A 449 -12.83 -5.92 -7.34
C LEU A 449 -14.10 -6.01 -6.47
N LEU A 450 -15.17 -5.33 -6.88
CA LEU A 450 -16.49 -5.47 -6.26
C LEU A 450 -17.15 -6.82 -6.56
N ASP A 451 -16.89 -7.40 -7.74
CA ASP A 451 -17.28 -8.78 -8.06
C ASP A 451 -16.49 -9.75 -7.18
N GLU A 452 -15.21 -9.48 -6.94
CA GLU A 452 -14.37 -10.33 -6.09
C GLU A 452 -14.80 -10.34 -4.62
N ILE A 453 -15.39 -9.25 -4.10
CA ILE A 453 -16.04 -9.26 -2.77
C ILE A 453 -17.30 -10.14 -2.80
N ALA A 454 -18.14 -10.01 -3.83
CA ALA A 454 -19.45 -10.67 -3.90
C ALA A 454 -19.40 -12.14 -4.34
N GLU A 455 -18.34 -12.57 -5.02
CA GLU A 455 -18.26 -13.86 -5.71
C GLU A 455 -17.95 -15.07 -4.82
N PHE A 456 -17.68 -14.87 -3.53
CA PHE A 456 -17.43 -15.96 -2.57
C PHE A 456 -18.47 -17.10 -2.62
N TRP A 457 -19.68 -16.82 -3.10
CA TRP A 457 -20.84 -17.70 -2.91
C TRP A 457 -21.73 -17.93 -4.12
N VAL A 458 -21.26 -17.74 -5.36
CA VAL A 458 -22.10 -18.06 -6.52
C VAL A 458 -22.22 -19.58 -6.66
N PRO A 459 -23.42 -20.20 -6.56
CA PRO A 459 -23.59 -21.62 -6.78
C PRO A 459 -23.29 -21.96 -8.24
N LYS A 460 -22.53 -23.02 -8.49
CA LYS A 460 -22.26 -23.57 -9.83
C LYS A 460 -23.56 -23.69 -10.63
N GLY A 461 -23.74 -22.81 -11.62
CA GLY A 461 -24.91 -22.79 -12.49
C GLY A 461 -25.07 -24.12 -13.23
N LYS A 462 -26.30 -24.67 -13.23
CA LYS A 462 -26.62 -25.84 -14.06
C LYS A 462 -26.99 -25.37 -15.48
N ARG A 463 -26.13 -25.74 -16.42
CA ARG A 463 -26.26 -25.73 -17.90
C ARG A 463 -25.83 -24.45 -18.63
N GLY A 464 -24.82 -24.64 -19.49
CA GLY A 464 -24.62 -23.86 -20.72
C GLY A 464 -23.75 -22.62 -20.57
N GLY A 465 -22.42 -22.81 -20.67
CA GLY A 465 -21.45 -21.82 -21.15
C GLY A 465 -21.54 -20.38 -20.61
N GLY A 466 -20.79 -20.11 -19.54
CA GLY A 466 -20.46 -18.74 -19.12
C GLY A 466 -20.78 -18.46 -17.65
N TYR A 467 -19.82 -17.88 -16.94
CA TYR A 467 -20.02 -17.25 -15.64
C TYR A 467 -20.73 -15.90 -15.91
N TYR A 468 -22.05 -15.81 -15.69
CA TYR A 468 -22.79 -14.57 -15.90
C TYR A 468 -23.20 -13.94 -14.56
N TYR A 469 -22.97 -12.64 -14.50
CA TYR A 469 -22.84 -11.84 -13.28
C TYR A 469 -24.12 -11.08 -12.86
N SER A 470 -25.20 -11.08 -13.65
CA SER A 470 -26.20 -10.01 -13.52
C SER A 470 -27.51 -10.33 -12.76
N ASP A 471 -27.78 -11.53 -12.27
CA ASP A 471 -29.15 -11.85 -11.79
C ASP A 471 -29.28 -12.56 -10.43
N GLN A 472 -28.18 -12.94 -9.78
CA GLN A 472 -28.24 -13.70 -8.51
C GLN A 472 -28.04 -12.87 -7.24
N VAL A 473 -27.38 -11.70 -7.33
CA VAL A 473 -27.15 -10.83 -6.16
C VAL A 473 -28.45 -10.20 -5.64
N ALA A 474 -29.43 -9.96 -6.52
CA ALA A 474 -30.75 -9.44 -6.13
C ALA A 474 -31.58 -10.43 -5.27
N ARG A 475 -31.20 -11.71 -5.19
CA ARG A 475 -31.97 -12.75 -4.46
C ARG A 475 -31.41 -13.13 -3.09
N LEU A 476 -30.25 -12.61 -2.69
CA LEU A 476 -29.56 -13.02 -1.45
C LEU A 476 -30.02 -12.30 -0.17
N LYS A 477 -31.06 -11.45 -0.22
CA LYS A 477 -31.46 -10.64 0.96
C LYS A 477 -32.44 -11.27 1.95
N VAL A 478 -32.93 -12.50 1.81
CA VAL A 478 -33.99 -12.98 2.73
C VAL A 478 -33.91 -14.48 3.06
N ARG A 479 -33.68 -14.76 4.36
CA ARG A 479 -33.94 -15.99 5.16
C ARG A 479 -32.97 -17.18 5.05
N ASN A 480 -32.35 -17.56 6.17
CA ASN A 480 -32.65 -18.86 6.80
C ASN A 480 -32.22 -18.99 8.28
N ARG A 481 -33.09 -19.60 9.10
CA ARG A 481 -32.91 -19.88 10.55
C ARG A 481 -32.19 -21.23 10.79
N ALA A 482 -30.96 -21.37 10.32
CA ALA A 482 -30.13 -22.56 10.55
C ALA A 482 -28.78 -22.18 11.22
N LEU A 483 -28.86 -21.38 12.29
CA LEU A 483 -27.79 -20.49 12.75
C LEU A 483 -27.29 -20.81 14.18
N GLN A 484 -27.24 -22.08 14.58
CA GLN A 484 -26.85 -22.44 15.97
C GLN A 484 -25.88 -23.61 16.15
N ARG A 485 -25.22 -24.11 15.10
CA ARG A 485 -24.14 -25.13 15.24
C ARG A 485 -23.12 -24.94 14.12
N ALA A 486 -22.05 -24.21 14.38
CA ALA A 486 -21.18 -23.71 13.34
C ALA A 486 -19.90 -24.56 13.19
N THR A 487 -19.60 -24.97 11.93
CA THR A 487 -18.36 -25.63 11.43
C THR A 487 -18.21 -25.45 9.90
N THR A 488 -18.56 -24.28 9.33
CA THR A 488 -18.78 -24.11 7.86
C THR A 488 -18.34 -22.74 7.32
N PRO A 489 -18.14 -22.58 5.98
CA PRO A 489 -17.75 -21.34 5.27
C PRO A 489 -18.41 -20.00 5.67
N PHE A 490 -19.54 -20.02 6.38
CA PHE A 490 -20.18 -18.83 6.95
C PHE A 490 -19.49 -18.32 8.23
N GLU A 491 -18.82 -19.16 9.02
CA GLU A 491 -17.94 -18.69 10.12
C GLU A 491 -16.76 -17.91 9.58
N ILE A 492 -16.22 -18.36 8.46
CA ILE A 492 -15.22 -17.67 7.65
C ILE A 492 -15.79 -16.32 7.21
N GLU A 493 -16.96 -16.25 6.59
CA GLU A 493 -17.58 -14.96 6.20
C GLU A 493 -17.90 -14.03 7.39
N THR A 494 -18.32 -14.58 8.53
CA THR A 494 -18.59 -13.81 9.76
C THR A 494 -17.30 -13.35 10.46
N LEU A 495 -16.16 -14.03 10.23
CA LEU A 495 -14.84 -13.59 10.66
C LEU A 495 -14.20 -12.62 9.66
N PHE A 496 -14.54 -12.73 8.37
CA PHE A 496 -13.96 -11.93 7.29
C PHE A 496 -14.72 -10.64 6.98
N PHE A 497 -16.03 -10.56 7.22
CA PHE A 497 -16.87 -9.42 6.82
C PHE A 497 -17.78 -8.84 7.91
N CYS A 498 -17.94 -9.51 9.06
CA CYS A 498 -18.56 -8.93 10.26
C CYS A 498 -17.45 -8.54 11.25
#